data_AF-A0AB36WV74-F1
#
_entry.id   AF-A0AB36WV74-F1
#
_cell.length_a   1.000
_cell.length_b   1.000
_cell.length_c   1.000
_cell.angle_alpha   90.00
_cell.angle_beta   90.00
_cell.angle_gamma   90.00
#
_symmetry.space_group_name_H-M   'P 1'
#
loop_
_entity.id
_entity.type
_entity.pdbx_description
1 polymer ?
#
loop_
_entity_poly.entity_id
_entity_poly.type
_entity_poly.pdbx_seq_one_letter_code
_entity_poly.pdbx_strand_id
1 'polypeptide(L)'
;MPIVDLVLNYRFLIGYLGEKSQFDWWGSNFLGASSPAFLMYPYPRTMLLAQYHGVCEAALLVHDEYIGVGENYHLYRLPDSLEREVSKAVQNIDMKERLISKDSAFEALEQLVYSEVEKSEGPVNIGVFNDEGLELMLKVAARHYLNAFKEGYKSFPYMKEA
;
A
#
# COMPACT_ATOMS: atom_id res chain seq x y z
N MET A 1 15.24 -1.67 -8.00
CA MET A 1 14.27 -0.54 -8.06
C MET A 1 14.58 0.33 -6.86
N PRO A 2 14.66 1.67 -6.98
CA PRO A 2 14.83 2.57 -5.84
C PRO A 2 13.76 2.35 -4.76
N ILE A 3 14.11 2.53 -3.48
CA ILE A 3 13.19 2.27 -2.36
C ILE A 3 11.90 3.10 -2.44
N VAL A 4 12.02 4.36 -2.85
CA VAL A 4 10.88 5.27 -3.04
C VAL A 4 9.90 4.74 -4.09
N ASP A 5 10.43 4.28 -5.23
CA ASP A 5 9.61 3.70 -6.30
C ASP A 5 8.96 2.41 -5.84
N LEU A 6 9.67 1.58 -5.07
CA LEU A 6 9.13 0.33 -4.52
C LEU A 6 7.95 0.61 -3.59
N VAL A 7 8.10 1.54 -2.65
CA VAL A 7 7.03 1.96 -1.74
C VAL A 7 5.84 2.51 -2.52
N LEU A 8 6.06 3.36 -3.53
CA LEU A 8 4.96 3.88 -4.35
C LEU A 8 4.22 2.75 -5.07
N ASN A 9 4.94 1.83 -5.72
CA ASN A 9 4.32 0.70 -6.41
C ASN A 9 3.47 -0.14 -5.44
N TYR A 10 4.00 -0.47 -4.27
CA TYR A 10 3.25 -1.21 -3.26
C TYR A 10 2.04 -0.44 -2.74
N ARG A 11 2.18 0.84 -2.39
CA ARG A 11 1.04 1.67 -1.92
C ARG A 11 -0.05 1.81 -2.97
N PHE A 12 0.28 1.95 -4.24
CA PHE A 12 -0.74 2.02 -5.30
C PHE A 12 -1.41 0.68 -5.55
N LEU A 13 -0.63 -0.41 -5.69
CA LEU A 13 -1.18 -1.73 -6.03
C LEU A 13 -1.98 -2.31 -4.86
N ILE A 14 -1.38 -2.37 -3.67
CA ILE A 14 -2.04 -2.88 -2.47
C ILE A 14 -3.17 -1.93 -2.07
N GLY A 15 -2.95 -0.61 -2.18
CA GLY A 15 -3.94 0.43 -1.92
C GLY A 15 -5.19 0.30 -2.79
N TYR A 16 -5.00 0.04 -4.07
CA TYR A 16 -6.11 -0.22 -5.00
C TYR A 16 -6.83 -1.52 -4.65
N LEU A 17 -6.08 -2.62 -4.49
CA LEU A 17 -6.64 -3.94 -4.23
C LEU A 17 -7.44 -4.01 -2.93
N GLY A 18 -7.07 -3.26 -1.90
CA GLY A 18 -7.83 -3.23 -0.65
C GLY A 18 -9.03 -2.28 -0.64
N GLU A 19 -9.26 -1.47 -1.68
CA GLU A 19 -10.44 -0.58 -1.73
C GLU A 19 -11.76 -1.35 -1.76
N LYS A 20 -12.85 -0.66 -1.42
CA LYS A 20 -14.21 -1.22 -1.31
C LYS A 20 -14.67 -1.93 -2.57
N SER A 21 -14.36 -1.38 -3.74
CA SER A 21 -14.74 -1.99 -5.02
C SER A 21 -13.84 -3.16 -5.43
N GLN A 22 -12.77 -3.45 -4.68
CA GLN A 22 -11.83 -4.53 -4.94
C GLN A 22 -12.00 -5.68 -3.94
N PHE A 23 -11.17 -5.75 -2.89
CA PHE A 23 -11.27 -6.76 -1.83
C PHE A 23 -11.93 -6.25 -0.54
N ASP A 24 -12.32 -4.97 -0.47
CA ASP A 24 -13.07 -4.39 0.66
C ASP A 24 -12.35 -4.50 2.02
N TRP A 25 -11.07 -4.14 2.02
CA TRP A 25 -10.28 -4.06 3.25
C TRP A 25 -10.46 -2.72 3.94
N TRP A 26 -10.52 -1.63 3.19
CA TRP A 26 -10.87 -0.29 3.65
C TRP A 26 -12.01 0.31 2.81
N GLY A 27 -12.86 1.09 3.47
CA GLY A 27 -14.10 1.62 2.91
C GLY A 27 -13.95 2.78 1.91
N SER A 28 -12.83 2.90 1.21
CA SER A 28 -12.57 3.96 0.22
C SER A 28 -12.65 3.48 -1.22
N ASN A 29 -12.66 4.44 -2.16
CA ASN A 29 -12.59 4.23 -3.61
C ASN A 29 -11.85 5.41 -4.31
N PHE A 30 -10.70 5.81 -3.78
CA PHE A 30 -9.84 6.88 -4.29
C PHE A 30 -9.07 6.49 -5.55
N LEU A 31 -8.73 5.21 -5.76
CA LEU A 31 -8.04 4.72 -6.95
C LEU A 31 -8.99 4.06 -7.96
N GLY A 32 -10.23 3.76 -7.54
CA GLY A 32 -11.27 3.25 -8.43
C GLY A 32 -11.69 4.21 -9.56
N ALA A 33 -12.34 3.66 -10.58
CA ALA A 33 -12.76 4.39 -11.79
C ALA A 33 -13.75 5.54 -11.53
N SER A 34 -14.47 5.52 -10.40
CA SER A 34 -15.38 6.60 -10.01
C SER A 34 -14.68 7.80 -9.35
N SER A 35 -13.41 7.67 -8.96
CA SER A 35 -12.66 8.71 -8.26
C SER A 35 -12.56 10.06 -8.98
N PRO A 36 -12.39 10.13 -10.32
CA PRO A 36 -12.30 11.43 -10.99
C PRO A 36 -13.58 12.26 -10.84
N ALA A 37 -14.74 11.63 -10.74
CA ALA A 37 -16.03 12.32 -10.67
C ALA A 37 -16.16 13.22 -9.43
N PHE A 38 -15.49 12.88 -8.32
CA PHE A 38 -15.52 13.69 -7.10
C PHE A 38 -14.20 14.43 -6.80
N LEU A 39 -13.08 14.02 -7.40
CA LEU A 39 -11.78 14.68 -7.17
C LEU A 39 -11.45 15.77 -8.19
N MET A 40 -12.01 15.73 -9.41
CA MET A 40 -11.60 16.68 -10.46
C MET A 40 -11.97 18.13 -10.13
N TYR A 41 -13.06 18.35 -9.38
CA TYR A 41 -13.51 19.69 -9.01
C TYR A 41 -12.67 20.31 -7.88
N PRO A 42 -12.46 19.64 -6.73
CA PRO A 42 -11.61 20.18 -5.67
C PRO A 42 -10.11 20.14 -6.01
N TYR A 43 -9.65 19.17 -6.81
CA TYR A 43 -8.22 18.93 -7.08
C TYR A 43 -7.89 18.81 -8.58
N PRO A 44 -8.25 19.79 -9.44
CA PRO A 44 -8.11 19.67 -10.89
C PRO A 44 -6.67 19.47 -11.38
N ARG A 45 -5.68 19.95 -10.61
CA ARG A 45 -4.24 19.86 -10.95
C ARG A 45 -3.46 18.86 -10.10
N THR A 46 -4.07 18.33 -9.06
CA THR A 46 -3.41 17.45 -8.07
C THR A 46 -4.25 16.22 -7.78
N MET A 47 -5.05 15.78 -8.76
CA MET A 47 -5.94 14.63 -8.59
C MET A 47 -5.18 13.39 -8.17
N LEU A 48 -4.07 13.04 -8.84
CA LEU A 48 -3.25 11.88 -8.47
C LEU A 48 -2.73 11.96 -7.02
N LEU A 49 -2.35 13.16 -6.57
CA LEU A 49 -1.89 13.37 -5.21
C LEU A 49 -3.03 13.21 -4.19
N ALA A 50 -4.23 13.70 -4.52
CA ALA A 50 -5.43 13.50 -3.70
C ALA A 50 -5.85 12.02 -3.65
N GLN A 51 -5.77 11.31 -4.78
CA GLN A 51 -6.03 9.87 -4.84
C GLN A 51 -5.04 9.11 -3.95
N TYR A 52 -3.74 9.41 -4.09
CA TYR A 52 -2.66 8.81 -3.33
C TYR A 52 -2.82 9.03 -1.81
N HIS A 53 -3.04 10.27 -1.38
CA HIS A 53 -3.23 10.53 0.05
C HIS A 53 -4.52 9.93 0.58
N GLY A 54 -5.60 9.98 -0.19
CA GLY A 54 -6.88 9.39 0.21
C GLY A 54 -6.78 7.88 0.45
N VAL A 55 -6.14 7.14 -0.46
CA VAL A 55 -5.95 5.69 -0.29
C VAL A 55 -4.97 5.37 0.84
N CYS A 56 -3.90 6.15 1.00
CA CYS A 56 -2.94 5.94 2.07
C CYS A 56 -3.57 6.18 3.44
N GLU A 57 -4.37 7.23 3.59
CA GLU A 57 -5.08 7.53 4.85
C GLU A 57 -6.13 6.45 5.17
N ALA A 58 -6.91 6.01 4.17
CA ALA A 58 -7.89 4.95 4.36
C ALA A 58 -7.24 3.63 4.80
N ALA A 59 -6.11 3.27 4.18
CA ALA A 59 -5.34 2.11 4.57
C ALA A 59 -4.71 2.31 5.96
N LEU A 60 -4.10 3.47 6.23
CA LEU A 60 -3.48 3.81 7.51
C LEU A 60 -4.44 3.59 8.69
N LEU A 61 -5.65 4.12 8.62
CA LEU A 61 -6.65 3.98 9.68
C LEU A 61 -6.97 2.52 10.00
N VAL A 62 -7.15 1.69 8.97
CA VAL A 62 -7.39 0.25 9.15
C VAL A 62 -6.16 -0.44 9.75
N HIS A 63 -4.96 -0.14 9.26
CA HIS A 63 -3.74 -0.76 9.79
C HIS A 63 -3.52 -0.41 11.25
N ASP A 64 -3.69 0.86 11.62
CA ASP A 64 -3.58 1.35 12.99
C ASP A 64 -4.60 0.68 13.93
N GLU A 65 -5.80 0.35 13.45
CA GLU A 65 -6.82 -0.37 14.24
C GLU A 65 -6.38 -1.79 14.60
N TYR A 66 -5.71 -2.50 13.67
CA TYR A 66 -5.26 -3.88 13.89
C TYR A 66 -3.88 -3.99 14.56
N ILE A 67 -2.97 -3.05 14.30
CA ILE A 67 -1.57 -3.10 14.76
C ILE A 67 -1.38 -2.27 16.03
N GLY A 68 -2.12 -1.17 16.18
CA GLY A 68 -1.89 -0.14 17.18
C GLY A 68 -0.96 0.97 16.70
N VAL A 69 -1.11 2.17 17.27
CA VAL A 69 -0.34 3.38 16.93
C VAL A 69 0.88 3.51 17.84
N GLY A 70 2.02 3.90 17.28
CA GLY A 70 3.22 4.27 18.04
C GLY A 70 4.46 3.52 17.57
N GLU A 71 4.78 2.41 18.23
CA GLU A 71 6.06 1.69 18.11
C GLU A 71 6.12 0.73 16.91
N ASN A 72 5.35 0.97 15.84
CA ASN A 72 5.27 0.08 14.70
C ASN A 72 5.27 0.87 13.38
N TYR A 73 6.09 0.39 12.44
CA TYR A 73 6.08 0.82 11.05
C TYR A 73 5.33 -0.20 10.18
N HIS A 74 4.52 0.27 9.25
CA HIS A 74 3.89 -0.57 8.22
C HIS A 74 3.89 0.19 6.89
N LEU A 75 3.43 -0.45 5.81
CA LEU A 75 3.51 0.11 4.45
C LEU A 75 2.94 1.55 4.34
N TYR A 76 1.93 1.87 5.14
CA TYR A 76 1.24 3.18 5.15
C TYR A 76 1.65 4.10 6.31
N ARG A 77 2.62 3.68 7.13
CA ARG A 77 3.24 4.45 8.21
C ARG A 77 4.73 4.10 8.26
N LEU A 78 5.52 4.79 7.45
CA LEU A 78 6.98 4.66 7.36
C LEU A 78 7.66 5.84 8.08
N PRO A 79 8.98 5.81 8.29
CA PRO A 79 9.69 6.96 8.86
C PRO A 79 9.47 8.24 8.07
N ASP A 80 9.35 9.35 8.78
CA ASP A 80 9.07 10.70 8.25
C ASP A 80 9.96 11.13 7.07
N SER A 81 11.23 10.73 7.08
CA SER A 81 12.17 11.00 5.99
C SER A 81 11.70 10.37 4.69
N LEU A 82 11.35 9.08 4.73
CA LEU A 82 10.88 8.32 3.59
C LEU A 82 9.50 8.77 3.14
N GLU A 83 8.58 9.08 4.06
CA GLU A 83 7.25 9.61 3.74
C GLU A 83 7.34 10.89 2.89
N ARG A 84 8.23 11.81 3.25
CA ARG A 84 8.46 13.04 2.49
C ARG A 84 9.02 12.78 1.11
N GLU A 85 9.92 11.81 0.95
CA GLU A 85 10.49 11.46 -0.36
C GLU A 85 9.45 10.80 -1.26
N VAL A 86 8.68 9.86 -0.72
CA VAL A 86 7.61 9.16 -1.43
C VAL A 86 6.54 10.14 -1.90
N SER A 87 6.06 11.04 -1.02
CA SER A 87 5.05 12.05 -1.38
C SER A 87 5.49 12.96 -2.54
N LYS A 88 6.78 13.37 -2.57
CA LYS A 88 7.33 14.17 -3.68
C LYS A 88 7.38 13.42 -5.00
N ALA A 89 7.59 12.10 -4.97
CA ALA A 89 7.73 11.28 -6.15
C ALA A 89 6.39 10.85 -6.78
N VAL A 90 5.26 10.98 -6.06
CA VAL A 90 3.91 10.57 -6.52
C VAL A 90 3.56 11.11 -7.91
N GLN A 91 3.88 12.38 -8.21
CA GLN A 91 3.47 12.98 -9.48
C GLN A 91 4.19 12.41 -10.70
N ASN A 92 5.31 11.70 -10.49
CA ASN A 92 6.14 11.17 -11.57
C ASN A 92 5.81 9.72 -11.93
N ILE A 93 4.91 9.08 -11.17
CA ILE A 93 4.57 7.68 -11.37
C ILE A 93 3.39 7.51 -12.33
N ASP A 94 3.48 6.54 -13.23
CA ASP A 94 2.36 6.12 -14.08
C ASP A 94 1.87 4.75 -13.63
N MET A 95 0.64 4.72 -13.10
CA MET A 95 -0.04 3.53 -12.61
C MET A 95 -1.26 3.16 -13.45
N LYS A 96 -1.54 3.90 -14.54
CA LYS A 96 -2.80 3.75 -15.29
C LYS A 96 -3.04 2.33 -15.74
N GLU A 97 -2.08 1.72 -16.43
CA GLU A 97 -2.19 0.36 -16.97
C GLU A 97 -2.30 -0.71 -15.87
N ARG A 98 -1.62 -0.48 -14.74
CA ARG A 98 -1.60 -1.41 -13.61
C ARG A 98 -2.89 -1.37 -12.79
N LEU A 99 -3.61 -0.25 -12.82
CA LEU A 99 -4.83 -0.05 -12.03
C LEU A 99 -6.12 -0.05 -12.89
N ILE A 100 -6.07 -0.58 -14.12
CA ILE A 100 -7.25 -0.70 -15.00
C ILE A 100 -8.28 -1.69 -14.43
N SER A 101 -7.79 -2.78 -13.84
CA SER A 101 -8.62 -3.86 -13.34
C SER A 101 -8.00 -4.52 -12.11
N LYS A 102 -8.81 -5.28 -11.38
CA LYS A 102 -8.34 -6.10 -10.26
C LYS A 102 -7.22 -7.05 -10.69
N ASP A 103 -7.41 -7.74 -11.80
CA ASP A 103 -6.48 -8.73 -12.33
C ASP A 103 -5.15 -8.07 -12.73
N SER A 104 -5.19 -6.93 -13.43
CA SER A 104 -3.98 -6.19 -13.82
C SER A 104 -3.16 -5.72 -12.61
N ALA A 105 -3.82 -5.25 -11.55
CA ALA A 105 -3.14 -4.83 -10.33
C ALA A 105 -2.54 -6.03 -9.58
N PHE A 106 -3.26 -7.14 -9.59
CA PHE A 106 -2.82 -8.39 -8.98
C PHE A 106 -1.58 -8.96 -9.68
N GLU A 107 -1.61 -9.06 -11.01
CA GLU A 107 -0.46 -9.49 -11.82
C GLU A 107 0.76 -8.58 -11.63
N ALA A 108 0.54 -7.25 -11.59
CA ALA A 108 1.61 -6.30 -11.34
C ALA A 108 2.23 -6.45 -9.93
N LEU A 109 1.42 -6.76 -8.91
CA LEU A 109 1.90 -7.02 -7.56
C LEU A 109 2.68 -8.34 -7.50
N GLU A 110 2.21 -9.39 -8.17
CA GLU A 110 2.85 -10.70 -8.23
C GLU A 110 4.27 -10.62 -8.82
N GLN A 111 4.48 -9.76 -9.81
CA GLN A 111 5.82 -9.51 -10.40
C GLN A 111 6.79 -8.79 -9.46
N LEU A 112 6.30 -8.14 -8.40
CA LEU A 112 7.11 -7.34 -7.48
C LEU A 112 7.41 -8.05 -6.14
N VAL A 113 6.96 -9.30 -5.96
CA VAL A 113 7.19 -10.08 -4.73
C VAL A 113 8.14 -11.25 -4.99
N TYR A 114 9.11 -11.48 -4.10
CA TYR A 114 10.20 -12.44 -4.33
C TYR A 114 10.47 -13.43 -3.19
N SER A 115 9.59 -13.51 -2.19
CA SER A 115 9.77 -14.43 -1.05
C SER A 115 8.49 -15.17 -0.76
N GLU A 116 8.58 -16.46 -0.45
CA GLU A 116 7.46 -17.20 0.13
C GLU A 116 7.37 -16.87 1.62
N VAL A 117 6.15 -16.77 2.13
CA VAL A 117 5.87 -16.54 3.55
C VAL A 117 4.76 -17.49 3.97
N GLU A 118 4.77 -17.88 5.24
CA GLU A 118 3.68 -18.67 5.79
C GLU A 118 2.39 -17.85 5.81
N LYS A 119 1.25 -18.53 5.62
CA LYS A 119 -0.06 -17.92 5.77
C LYS A 119 -0.19 -17.32 7.16
N SER A 120 -0.58 -16.05 7.25
CA SER A 120 -0.73 -15.34 8.52
C SER A 120 -1.82 -14.28 8.41
N GLU A 121 -2.88 -14.44 9.21
CA GLU A 121 -4.05 -13.57 9.25
C GLU A 121 -3.97 -12.56 10.41
N GLY A 122 -4.47 -11.34 10.19
CA GLY A 122 -4.44 -10.26 11.16
C GLY A 122 -3.10 -9.50 11.16
N PRO A 123 -2.69 -8.88 12.29
CA PRO A 123 -1.42 -8.18 12.39
C PRO A 123 -0.24 -9.17 12.37
N VAL A 124 0.72 -8.95 11.46
CA VAL A 124 1.86 -9.87 11.26
C VAL A 124 3.17 -9.13 11.53
N ASN A 125 3.90 -9.54 12.57
CA ASN A 125 5.22 -9.00 12.84
C ASN A 125 6.25 -9.59 11.86
N ILE A 126 6.86 -8.75 11.04
CA ILE A 126 7.88 -9.14 10.05
C ILE A 126 9.31 -8.77 10.47
N GLY A 127 9.49 -8.32 11.72
CA GLY A 127 10.80 -8.04 12.31
C GLY A 127 10.88 -6.68 13.00
N VAL A 128 12.10 -6.24 13.26
CA VAL A 128 12.43 -4.90 13.77
C VAL A 128 12.87 -4.04 12.60
N PHE A 129 12.42 -2.79 12.55
CA PHE A 129 12.78 -1.83 11.52
C PHE A 129 14.30 -1.68 11.40
N ASN A 130 14.80 -1.74 10.16
CA ASN A 130 16.19 -1.52 9.82
C ASN A 130 16.27 -0.86 8.44
N ASP A 131 16.88 0.33 8.35
CA ASP A 131 17.01 1.07 7.10
C ASP A 131 17.70 0.24 5.99
N GLU A 132 18.76 -0.52 6.34
CA GLU A 132 19.50 -1.34 5.37
C GLU A 132 18.67 -2.54 4.87
N GLY A 133 17.77 -3.05 5.70
CA GLY A 133 16.93 -4.21 5.42
C GLY A 133 15.53 -3.87 4.89
N LEU A 134 15.19 -2.59 4.77
CA LEU A 134 13.83 -2.14 4.51
C LEU A 134 13.26 -2.68 3.19
N GLU A 135 14.08 -2.74 2.14
CA GLU A 135 13.65 -3.29 0.85
C GLU A 135 13.15 -4.75 1.00
N LEU A 136 13.88 -5.57 1.76
CA LEU A 136 13.51 -6.96 2.00
C LEU A 136 12.25 -7.04 2.86
N MET A 137 12.15 -6.23 3.91
CA MET A 137 10.96 -6.19 4.78
C MET A 137 9.70 -5.80 4.00
N LEU A 138 9.79 -4.80 3.11
CA LEU A 138 8.67 -4.39 2.26
C LEU A 138 8.27 -5.50 1.27
N LYS A 139 9.23 -6.25 0.72
CA LYS A 139 8.94 -7.40 -0.15
C LYS A 139 8.22 -8.53 0.60
N VAL A 140 8.63 -8.80 1.85
CA VAL A 140 7.96 -9.75 2.73
C VAL A 140 6.53 -9.27 3.05
N ALA A 141 6.36 -8.00 3.40
CA ALA A 141 5.04 -7.41 3.61
C ALA A 141 4.15 -7.54 2.36
N ALA A 142 4.66 -7.20 1.18
CA ALA A 142 3.95 -7.31 -0.08
C ALA A 142 3.50 -8.74 -0.39
N ARG A 143 4.31 -9.76 -0.05
CA ARG A 143 3.88 -11.16 -0.17
C ARG A 143 2.71 -11.49 0.74
N HIS A 144 2.72 -11.05 2.00
CA HIS A 144 1.60 -11.27 2.90
C HIS A 144 0.30 -10.66 2.36
N TYR A 145 0.34 -9.43 1.82
CA TYR A 145 -0.83 -8.83 1.16
C TYR A 145 -1.30 -9.67 -0.05
N LEU A 146 -0.37 -10.09 -0.92
CA LEU A 146 -0.72 -10.89 -2.09
C LEU A 146 -1.41 -12.21 -1.70
N ASN A 147 -0.84 -12.96 -0.75
CA ASN A 147 -1.42 -14.22 -0.30
C ASN A 147 -2.79 -14.00 0.35
N ALA A 148 -2.93 -12.94 1.14
CA ALA A 148 -4.19 -12.56 1.78
C ALA A 148 -5.29 -12.21 0.78
N PHE A 149 -4.98 -11.41 -0.25
CA PHE A 149 -5.89 -11.14 -1.36
C PHE A 149 -6.27 -12.42 -2.12
N LYS A 150 -5.30 -13.31 -2.38
CA LYS A 150 -5.49 -14.55 -3.13
C LYS A 150 -6.41 -15.54 -2.41
N GLU A 151 -6.24 -15.66 -1.10
CA GLU A 151 -6.89 -16.67 -0.28
C GLU A 151 -8.09 -16.15 0.52
N GLY A 152 -8.38 -14.84 0.46
CA GLY A 152 -9.57 -14.25 1.06
C GLY A 152 -9.50 -14.06 2.58
N TYR A 153 -8.32 -13.71 3.11
CA TYR A 153 -8.15 -13.27 4.51
C TYR A 153 -7.53 -11.87 4.56
N LYS A 154 -7.47 -11.25 5.73
CA LYS A 154 -6.80 -9.95 5.91
C LYS A 154 -5.45 -10.14 6.59
N SER A 155 -4.42 -9.44 6.12
CA SER A 155 -3.08 -9.49 6.71
C SER A 155 -2.52 -8.08 6.78
N PHE A 156 -1.97 -7.70 7.93
CA PHE A 156 -1.44 -6.37 8.20
C PHE A 156 0.01 -6.48 8.69
N PRO A 157 0.98 -6.65 7.78
CA PRO A 157 2.39 -6.77 8.12
C PRO A 157 2.95 -5.46 8.69
N TYR A 158 3.72 -5.58 9.76
CA TYR A 158 4.37 -4.45 10.44
C TYR A 158 5.76 -4.83 10.96
N MET A 159 6.60 -3.82 11.09
CA MET A 159 7.93 -3.86 11.70
C MET A 159 7.85 -3.12 13.03
N LYS A 160 8.45 -3.67 14.08
CA LYS A 160 8.59 -2.94 15.34
C LYS A 160 9.61 -1.81 15.18
N GLU A 161 9.32 -0.64 15.72
CA GLU A 161 10.32 0.38 15.95
C GLU A 161 11.37 -0.15 16.93
N ALA A 162 12.65 0.18 16.68
CA ALA A 162 13.80 -0.35 17.42
C ALA A 162 14.03 0.37 18.75
#